data_AF-A0A8T6PBV2-F1
#
_entry.id   AF-A0A8T6PBV2-F1
#
_cell.length_a   1.000
_cell.length_b   1.000
_cell.length_c   1.000
_cell.angle_alpha   90.00
_cell.angle_beta   90.00
_cell.angle_gamma   90.00
#
_symmetry.space_group_name_H-M   'P 1'
#
loop_
_entity.id
_entity.type
_entity.pdbx_description
1 polymer ?
#
loop_
_entity_poly.entity_id
_entity_poly.type
_entity_poly.pdbx_seq_one_letter_code
_entity_poly.pdbx_strand_id
1 'polypeptide(L)'
;MNPVGAFTFVLHSHLPYARMAGRWPHGEEWIHEAASETYIPLLNALYDLKAEGVQFKLTVGLTPVLVEQLADADVLTNFVLYLEEKIEAAKKDIKRFQGSGDDEEVVEEPPAESGEEPTTTNDSLPPSETDLHMAYLAEWYLNWFEMIKNSFESRYNR
;
A
#
# COMPACT_ATOMS: atom_id res chain seq x y z
N MET A 1 3.47 -6.49 -43.80
CA MET A 1 4.75 -6.95 -43.20
C MET A 1 4.55 -8.36 -42.72
N ASN A 2 5.48 -9.28 -43.00
CA ASN A 2 5.45 -10.60 -42.39
C ASN A 2 5.88 -10.49 -40.92
N PRO A 3 5.18 -11.14 -39.97
CA PRO A 3 5.57 -11.10 -38.58
C PRO A 3 6.95 -11.73 -38.38
N VAL A 4 7.83 -11.04 -37.66
CA VAL A 4 9.20 -11.50 -37.34
C VAL A 4 9.16 -12.65 -36.32
N GLY A 5 8.10 -12.72 -35.52
CA GLY A 5 7.86 -13.74 -34.50
C GLY A 5 6.64 -13.39 -33.65
N ALA A 6 6.36 -14.21 -32.63
CA ALA A 6 5.32 -13.96 -31.63
C ALA A 6 5.95 -13.85 -30.25
N PHE A 7 5.39 -12.97 -29.41
CA PHE A 7 5.78 -12.79 -28.03
C PHE A 7 4.51 -12.69 -27.16
N THR A 8 4.55 -13.32 -25.99
CA THR A 8 3.40 -13.39 -25.07
C THR A 8 3.88 -13.22 -23.63
N PHE A 9 3.37 -12.19 -22.96
CA PHE A 9 3.41 -12.12 -21.50
C PHE A 9 2.32 -13.00 -20.90
N VAL A 10 2.70 -13.86 -19.95
CA VAL A 10 1.76 -14.66 -19.14
C VAL A 10 1.99 -14.32 -17.67
N LEU A 11 1.05 -13.60 -17.07
CA LEU A 11 1.10 -13.19 -15.67
C LEU A 11 0.26 -14.18 -14.84
N HIS A 12 0.90 -14.89 -13.92
CA HIS A 12 0.22 -15.80 -13.01
C HIS A 12 0.06 -15.13 -11.64
N SER A 13 -1.18 -14.83 -11.26
CA SER A 13 -1.51 -14.21 -9.98
C SER A 13 -2.18 -15.21 -9.05
N HIS A 14 -1.57 -15.38 -7.89
CA HIS A 14 -2.03 -16.27 -6.84
C HIS A 14 -1.77 -15.64 -5.47
N LEU A 15 -2.74 -15.80 -4.57
CA LEU A 15 -2.55 -15.67 -3.13
C LEU A 15 -3.27 -16.84 -2.45
N PRO A 16 -2.71 -17.40 -1.37
CA PRO A 16 -3.47 -18.32 -0.52
C PRO A 16 -4.68 -17.61 0.09
N TYR A 17 -5.58 -18.38 0.70
CA TYR A 17 -6.71 -17.80 1.42
C TYR A 17 -6.21 -17.08 2.67
N ALA A 18 -6.26 -15.75 2.64
CA ALA A 18 -5.75 -14.84 3.66
C ALA A 18 -6.88 -14.16 4.47
N ARG A 19 -8.11 -14.16 3.95
CA ARG A 19 -9.30 -13.69 4.69
C ARG A 19 -9.41 -14.44 6.03
N MET A 20 -9.77 -13.73 7.10
CA MET A 20 -9.94 -14.26 8.46
C MET A 20 -8.65 -14.70 9.20
N ALA A 21 -7.46 -14.51 8.63
CA ALA A 21 -6.21 -14.79 9.33
C ALA A 21 -5.78 -13.68 10.31
N GLY A 22 -6.53 -12.57 10.37
CA GLY A 22 -6.20 -11.36 11.13
C GLY A 22 -5.94 -10.18 10.18
N ARG A 23 -5.94 -8.95 10.70
CA ARG A 23 -5.68 -7.74 9.89
C ARG A 23 -4.17 -7.44 9.76
N TRP A 24 -3.40 -7.70 10.82
CA TRP A 24 -1.95 -7.49 10.92
C TRP A 24 -1.33 -8.44 11.96
N PRO A 25 -0.07 -8.92 11.84
CA PRO A 25 0.86 -8.78 10.71
C PRO A 25 0.73 -9.88 9.65
N HIS A 26 -0.13 -10.87 9.87
CA HIS A 26 -0.38 -11.96 8.93
C HIS A 26 -1.88 -12.05 8.69
N GLY A 27 -2.33 -11.82 7.46
CA GLY A 27 -3.72 -11.99 7.05
C GLY A 27 -4.13 -11.08 5.90
N GLU A 28 -5.16 -10.24 6.08
CA GLU A 28 -5.75 -9.48 4.97
C GLU A 28 -4.82 -8.41 4.35
N GLU A 29 -3.74 -8.02 5.02
CA GLU A 29 -2.78 -7.05 4.46
C GLU A 29 -2.17 -7.53 3.13
N TRP A 30 -1.90 -8.84 2.97
CA TRP A 30 -1.29 -9.36 1.74
C TRP A 30 -2.16 -9.15 0.50
N ILE A 31 -3.49 -9.27 0.64
CA ILE A 31 -4.40 -9.02 -0.48
C ILE A 31 -4.52 -7.53 -0.78
N HIS A 32 -4.41 -6.68 0.24
CA HIS A 32 -4.43 -5.23 0.08
C HIS A 32 -3.13 -4.69 -0.55
N GLU A 33 -1.97 -5.20 -0.14
CA GLU A 33 -0.68 -4.95 -0.79
C GLU A 33 -0.72 -5.38 -2.26
N ALA A 34 -1.13 -6.62 -2.54
CA ALA A 34 -1.24 -7.11 -3.90
C ALA A 34 -2.22 -6.27 -4.76
N ALA A 35 -3.35 -5.84 -4.18
CA ALA A 35 -4.30 -4.98 -4.86
C ALA A 35 -3.72 -3.59 -5.17
N SER A 36 -3.09 -2.95 -4.19
CA SER A 36 -2.56 -1.58 -4.31
C SER A 36 -1.29 -1.48 -5.13
N GLU A 37 -0.42 -2.50 -5.08
CA GLU A 37 0.90 -2.45 -5.71
C GLU A 37 0.98 -3.23 -7.03
N THR A 38 0.05 -4.15 -7.29
CA THR A 38 0.04 -4.97 -8.52
C THR A 38 -1.24 -4.82 -9.32
N TYR A 39 -2.40 -5.15 -8.77
CA TYR A 39 -3.60 -5.33 -9.60
C TYR A 39 -4.21 -4.02 -10.10
N ILE A 40 -4.36 -3.02 -9.23
CA ILE A 40 -4.86 -1.70 -9.64
C ILE A 40 -3.85 -0.98 -10.55
N PRO A 41 -2.53 -0.93 -10.26
CA PRO A 41 -1.55 -0.36 -11.19
C PRO A 41 -1.54 -1.05 -12.56
N LEU A 42 -1.63 -2.39 -12.60
CA LEU A 42 -1.72 -3.13 -13.85
C LEU A 42 -2.99 -2.74 -14.62
N LEU A 43 -4.14 -2.70 -13.96
CA LEU A 43 -5.38 -2.27 -14.59
C LEU A 43 -5.27 -0.82 -15.11
N ASN A 44 -4.68 0.10 -14.34
CA ASN A 44 -4.46 1.47 -14.78
C ASN A 44 -3.66 1.52 -16.08
N ALA A 45 -2.49 0.86 -16.11
CA ALA A 45 -1.65 0.80 -17.31
C ALA A 45 -2.38 0.20 -18.53
N LEU A 46 -3.16 -0.88 -18.34
CA LEU A 46 -3.90 -1.50 -19.43
C LEU A 46 -5.03 -0.61 -19.97
N TYR A 47 -5.72 0.12 -19.09
CA TYR A 47 -6.76 1.06 -19.52
C TYR A 47 -6.16 2.32 -20.17
N ASP A 48 -4.98 2.77 -19.74
CA ASP A 48 -4.28 3.90 -20.35
C ASP A 48 -3.81 3.54 -21.76
N LEU A 49 -3.17 2.38 -21.95
CA LEU A 49 -2.81 1.86 -23.28
C LEU A 49 -4.03 1.73 -24.21
N LYS A 50 -5.16 1.29 -23.65
CA LYS A 50 -6.42 1.21 -24.40
C LYS A 50 -6.93 2.60 -24.82
N ALA A 51 -6.86 3.58 -23.93
CA ALA A 51 -7.27 4.96 -24.21
C ALA A 51 -6.38 5.64 -25.25
N GLU A 52 -5.08 5.33 -25.25
CA GLU A 52 -4.11 5.79 -26.24
C GLU A 52 -4.21 5.07 -27.60
N GLY A 53 -5.07 4.05 -27.71
CA GLY A 53 -5.24 3.26 -28.94
C GLY A 53 -4.07 2.31 -29.22
N VAL A 54 -3.23 2.02 -28.24
CA VAL A 54 -2.11 1.08 -28.36
C VAL A 54 -2.64 -0.35 -28.39
N GLN A 55 -2.29 -1.10 -29.43
CA GLN A 55 -2.65 -2.52 -29.52
C GLN A 55 -1.67 -3.37 -28.71
N PHE A 56 -2.14 -3.94 -27.61
CA PHE A 56 -1.37 -4.84 -26.76
C PHE A 56 -2.01 -6.23 -26.64
N LYS A 57 -1.20 -7.23 -26.29
CA LYS A 57 -1.63 -8.60 -26.01
C LYS A 57 -0.89 -9.13 -24.78
N LEU A 58 -1.63 -9.66 -23.81
CA LEU A 58 -1.10 -10.42 -22.68
C LEU A 58 -2.12 -11.46 -22.22
N THR A 59 -1.67 -12.38 -21.38
CA THR A 59 -2.51 -13.34 -20.68
C THR A 59 -2.36 -13.12 -19.18
N VAL A 60 -3.47 -13.02 -18.46
CA VAL A 60 -3.50 -12.97 -16.99
C VAL A 60 -4.23 -14.20 -16.49
N GLY A 61 -3.55 -15.02 -15.70
CA GLY A 61 -4.15 -16.12 -14.95
C GLY A 61 -4.41 -15.69 -13.52
N LEU A 62 -5.66 -15.81 -13.07
CA LEU A 62 -6.06 -15.57 -11.68
C LEU A 62 -6.53 -16.88 -11.06
N THR A 63 -5.93 -17.30 -9.95
CA THR A 63 -6.41 -18.50 -9.25
C THR A 63 -7.82 -18.29 -8.68
N PRO A 64 -8.71 -19.31 -8.69
CA PRO A 64 -10.07 -19.14 -8.18
C PRO A 64 -10.14 -18.61 -6.75
N VAL A 65 -9.27 -19.10 -5.86
CA VAL A 65 -9.17 -18.61 -4.47
C VAL A 65 -8.81 -17.13 -4.36
N LEU A 66 -8.01 -16.60 -5.29
CA LEU A 66 -7.71 -15.17 -5.33
C LEU A 66 -8.93 -14.37 -5.79
N VAL A 67 -9.63 -14.84 -6.82
CA VAL A 67 -10.81 -14.15 -7.37
C VAL A 67 -11.94 -14.07 -6.34
N GLU A 68 -12.19 -15.15 -5.60
CA GLU A 68 -13.17 -15.16 -4.51
C GLU A 68 -12.87 -14.09 -3.45
N GLN A 69 -11.61 -13.96 -3.04
CA GLN A 69 -11.21 -12.96 -2.06
C GLN A 69 -11.30 -11.52 -2.60
N LEU A 70 -10.90 -11.28 -3.86
CA LEU A 70 -11.01 -9.97 -4.51
C LEU A 70 -12.46 -9.52 -4.76
N ALA A 71 -13.42 -10.46 -4.73
CA ALA A 71 -14.84 -10.18 -4.87
C ALA A 71 -15.56 -10.03 -3.52
N ASP A 72 -14.89 -10.34 -2.41
CA ASP A 72 -15.50 -10.34 -1.09
C ASP A 72 -15.76 -8.93 -0.54
N ALA A 73 -16.93 -8.69 0.03
CA ALA A 73 -17.35 -7.37 0.49
C ALA A 73 -16.52 -6.84 1.67
N ASP A 74 -16.09 -7.72 2.57
CA ASP A 74 -15.26 -7.32 3.71
C ASP A 74 -13.87 -6.93 3.21
N VAL A 75 -13.30 -7.71 2.28
CA VAL A 75 -12.00 -7.40 1.67
C VAL A 75 -12.03 -6.05 0.94
N LEU A 76 -13.10 -5.75 0.20
CA LEU A 76 -13.24 -4.46 -0.48
C LEU A 76 -13.34 -3.30 0.50
N THR A 77 -14.11 -3.47 1.57
CA THR A 77 -14.26 -2.46 2.64
C THR A 77 -12.93 -2.23 3.36
N ASN A 78 -12.25 -3.31 3.76
CA ASN A 78 -10.98 -3.26 4.47
C ASN A 78 -9.85 -2.72 3.60
N PHE A 79 -9.94 -2.89 2.27
CA PHE A 79 -8.98 -2.30 1.34
C PHE A 79 -9.04 -0.76 1.34
N VAL A 80 -10.23 -0.17 1.42
CA VAL A 80 -10.38 1.29 1.53
C VAL A 80 -9.75 1.79 2.84
N LEU A 81 -10.03 1.11 3.95
CA LEU A 81 -9.45 1.43 5.25
C LEU A 81 -7.92 1.29 5.24
N TYR A 82 -7.39 0.25 4.59
CA TYR A 82 -5.95 0.06 4.40
C TYR A 82 -5.32 1.24 3.64
N LEU A 83 -5.95 1.70 2.54
CA LEU A 83 -5.44 2.84 1.78
C LEU A 83 -5.48 4.14 2.60
N GLU A 84 -6.52 4.35 3.39
CA GLU A 84 -6.61 5.51 4.29
C GLU A 84 -5.50 5.50 5.34
N GLU A 85 -5.22 4.34 5.93
CA GLU A 85 -4.11 4.17 6.88
C GLU A 85 -2.75 4.49 6.23
N LYS A 86 -2.50 4.02 5.00
CA LYS A 86 -1.24 4.33 4.27
C LYS A 86 -1.15 5.80 3.86
N ILE A 87 -2.26 6.43 3.48
CA ILE A 87 -2.32 7.88 3.16
C ILE A 87 -1.98 8.70 4.41
N GLU A 88 -2.57 8.38 5.57
CA GLU A 88 -2.27 9.09 6.81
C GLU A 88 -0.84 8.87 7.29
N ALA A 89 -0.30 7.65 7.12
CA ALA A 89 1.10 7.37 7.38
C ALA A 89 2.03 8.23 6.49
N ALA A 90 1.77 8.30 5.19
CA ALA A 90 2.54 9.13 4.26
C ALA A 90 2.50 10.62 4.62
N LYS A 91 1.35 11.15 5.07
CA LYS A 91 1.23 12.53 5.56
C LYS A 91 2.08 12.80 6.80
N LYS A 92 2.13 11.85 7.74
CA LYS A 92 2.99 11.94 8.93
C LYS A 92 4.47 11.91 8.54
N ASP A 93 4.83 11.04 7.60
CA ASP A 93 6.20 10.94 7.09
C ASP A 93 6.67 12.23 6.39
N ILE A 94 5.80 12.90 5.62
CA ILE A 94 6.11 14.22 5.04
C ILE A 94 6.51 15.21 6.13
N LYS A 95 5.71 15.33 7.20
CA LYS A 95 6.01 16.25 8.31
C LYS A 95 7.33 15.89 9.00
N ARG A 96 7.52 14.61 9.28
CA ARG A 96 8.72 14.05 9.92
C ARG A 96 9.99 14.38 9.15
N PHE A 97 9.98 14.17 7.83
CA PHE A 97 11.16 14.36 6.98
C PHE A 97 11.39 15.82 6.55
N GLN A 98 10.36 16.67 6.57
CA GLN A 98 10.49 18.11 6.35
C GLN A 98 11.03 18.88 7.57
N GLY A 99 11.35 18.20 8.68
CA GLY A 99 11.87 18.83 9.90
C GLY A 99 10.80 19.53 10.75
N SER A 100 9.52 19.26 10.47
CA SER A 100 8.41 19.68 11.34
C SER A 100 8.13 18.54 12.32
N GLY A 101 8.95 18.46 13.37
CA GLY A 101 8.85 17.40 14.38
C GLY A 101 7.47 17.39 15.04
N ASP A 102 6.85 16.22 15.09
CA ASP A 102 5.90 15.89 16.15
C ASP A 102 6.70 15.06 17.17
N ASP A 103 6.97 15.68 18.33
CA ASP A 103 7.43 14.98 19.53
C ASP A 103 6.43 13.85 19.84
N GLU A 104 6.95 12.69 20.21
CA GLU A 104 6.21 11.47 20.48
C GLU A 104 5.01 11.68 21.41
N GLU A 105 3.81 11.26 21.00
CA GLU A 105 2.74 10.94 21.96
C GLU A 105 3.18 9.70 22.75
N VAL A 106 3.77 9.94 23.92
CA VAL A 106 4.03 8.91 24.92
C VAL A 106 2.68 8.38 25.40
N VAL A 107 2.34 7.16 24.98
CA VAL A 107 1.29 6.38 25.65
C VAL A 107 1.85 5.95 26.99
N GLU A 108 1.52 6.69 28.06
CA GLU A 108 1.86 6.27 29.43
C GLU A 108 1.14 4.96 29.76
N GLU A 109 1.89 3.85 29.84
CA GLU A 109 1.41 2.65 30.53
C GLU A 109 1.37 2.92 32.05
N PRO A 110 0.36 2.42 32.78
CA PRO A 110 0.24 2.66 34.22
C PRO A 110 1.42 2.00 34.97
N PRO A 111 1.90 2.62 36.06
CA PRO A 111 3.15 2.20 36.70
C PRO A 111 2.99 0.84 37.39
N ALA A 112 3.87 -0.10 37.05
CA ALA A 112 4.07 -1.32 37.81
C ALA A 112 4.95 -1.01 39.05
N GLU A 113 4.47 -1.40 40.23
CA GLU A 113 5.21 -1.33 41.49
C GLU A 113 6.42 -2.27 41.47
N SER A 114 7.64 -1.76 41.27
CA SER A 114 8.86 -2.28 41.92
C SER A 114 10.11 -1.43 41.60
N GLY A 115 10.50 -0.62 42.59
CA GLY A 115 11.85 -0.31 43.08
C GLY A 115 13.14 -0.44 42.25
N GLU A 116 13.19 -0.15 40.96
CA GLU A 116 14.47 0.10 40.25
C GLU A 116 14.44 1.47 39.54
N GLU A 117 15.49 2.28 39.73
CA GLU A 117 15.62 3.60 39.11
C GLU A 117 15.63 3.49 37.58
N PRO A 118 14.87 4.32 36.84
CA PRO A 118 14.87 4.28 35.39
C PRO A 118 16.20 4.86 34.89
N THR A 119 17.07 4.00 34.36
CA THR A 119 18.14 4.45 33.47
C THR A 119 17.51 4.96 32.18
N THR A 120 17.24 6.26 32.13
CA THR A 120 16.81 6.94 30.91
C THR A 120 18.00 7.02 29.94
N THR A 121 18.24 5.96 29.17
CA THR A 121 18.92 6.13 27.87
C THR A 121 17.93 6.84 26.97
N ASN A 122 18.01 8.17 26.99
CA ASN A 122 17.32 9.03 26.08
C ASN A 122 17.91 8.77 24.68
N ASP A 123 17.40 7.75 23.99
CA ASP A 123 17.62 7.51 22.56
C ASP A 123 16.84 8.54 21.74
N SER A 124 16.90 9.82 22.15
CA SER A 124 16.45 10.91 21.31
C SER A 124 17.30 10.86 20.04
N LEU A 125 16.68 10.42 18.95
CA LEU A 125 17.21 10.67 17.63
C LEU A 125 17.57 12.16 17.54
N PRO A 126 18.75 12.53 17.01
CA PRO A 126 19.13 13.92 16.87
C PRO A 126 18.04 14.70 16.11
N PRO A 127 17.87 16.01 16.36
CA PRO A 127 16.85 16.82 15.69
C PRO A 127 16.91 16.55 14.19
N SER A 128 15.77 16.17 13.59
CA SER A 128 15.75 15.65 12.23
C SER A 128 16.28 16.71 11.26
N GLU A 129 17.51 16.48 10.81
CA GLU A 129 18.03 17.21 9.65
C GLU A 129 17.06 16.91 8.51
N THR A 130 16.55 17.96 7.86
CA THR A 130 15.59 17.82 6.76
C THR A 130 16.18 16.88 5.71
N ASP A 131 15.63 15.67 5.59
CA ASP A 131 16.00 14.73 4.55
C ASP A 131 15.09 14.97 3.34
N LEU A 132 15.58 15.81 2.42
CA LEU A 132 14.86 16.18 1.21
C LEU A 132 14.48 14.98 0.34
N HIS A 133 15.27 13.90 0.36
CA HIS A 133 14.97 12.70 -0.42
C HIS A 133 13.84 11.92 0.23
N MET A 134 13.87 11.75 1.55
CA MET A 134 12.79 11.08 2.28
C MET A 134 11.49 11.88 2.24
N ALA A 135 11.55 13.22 2.30
CA ALA A 135 10.39 14.08 2.10
C ALA A 135 9.78 13.89 0.70
N TYR A 136 10.61 13.85 -0.35
CA TYR A 136 10.16 13.56 -1.72
C TYR A 136 9.51 12.17 -1.84
N LEU A 137 10.10 11.13 -1.25
CA LEU A 137 9.51 9.79 -1.28
C LEU A 137 8.17 9.74 -0.53
N ALA A 138 8.05 10.41 0.60
CA ALA A 138 6.80 10.47 1.35
C ALA A 138 5.69 11.17 0.54
N GLU A 139 6.02 12.26 -0.16
CA GLU A 139 5.10 12.91 -1.11
C GLU A 139 4.73 11.97 -2.27
N TRP A 140 5.69 11.21 -2.79
CA TRP A 140 5.43 10.24 -3.85
C TRP A 140 4.45 9.15 -3.39
N TYR A 141 4.66 8.58 -2.19
CA TYR A 141 3.77 7.55 -1.63
C TYR A 141 2.37 8.09 -1.32
N LEU A 142 2.26 9.33 -0.83
CA LEU A 142 0.97 9.99 -0.66
C LEU A 142 0.21 10.03 -1.99
N ASN A 143 0.85 10.56 -3.04
CA ASN A 143 0.26 10.64 -4.37
C ASN A 143 -0.09 9.25 -4.93
N TRP A 144 0.77 8.26 -4.69
CA TRP A 144 0.53 6.88 -5.10
C TRP A 144 -0.75 6.32 -4.47
N PHE A 145 -0.87 6.33 -3.14
CA PHE A 145 -2.04 5.75 -2.47
C PHE A 145 -3.33 6.54 -2.77
N GLU A 146 -3.26 7.86 -2.93
CA GLU A 146 -4.40 8.66 -3.38
C GLU A 146 -4.84 8.29 -4.81
N MET A 147 -3.89 8.09 -5.73
CA MET A 147 -4.17 7.62 -7.10
C MET A 147 -4.81 6.23 -7.09
N ILE A 148 -4.30 5.31 -6.28
CA ILE A 148 -4.84 3.95 -6.16
C ILE A 148 -6.27 3.99 -5.61
N LYS A 149 -6.50 4.76 -4.54
CA LYS A 149 -7.84 4.95 -3.95
C LYS A 149 -8.81 5.54 -4.97
N ASN A 150 -8.41 6.61 -5.66
CA ASN A 150 -9.22 7.23 -6.71
C ASN A 150 -9.55 6.26 -7.84
N SER A 151 -8.56 5.47 -8.29
CA SER A 151 -8.77 4.46 -9.33
C SER A 151 -9.80 3.42 -8.89
N PHE A 152 -9.70 2.94 -7.65
CA PHE A 152 -10.63 1.98 -7.08
C PHE A 152 -12.06 2.53 -7.00
N GLU A 153 -12.25 3.68 -6.36
CA GLU A 153 -13.57 4.27 -6.10
C GLU A 153 -14.20 4.88 -7.35
N SER A 154 -13.42 5.62 -8.14
CA SER A 154 -13.95 6.42 -9.27
C SER A 154 -13.82 5.72 -10.62
N ARG A 155 -12.65 5.15 -10.94
CA ARG A 155 -12.42 4.53 -12.25
C ARG A 155 -13.10 3.16 -12.36
N TYR A 156 -13.11 2.39 -11.27
CA TYR A 156 -13.68 1.04 -11.23
C TYR A 156 -15.01 0.93 -10.49
N ASN A 157 -15.47 2.02 -9.84
CA ASN A 157 -16.75 2.10 -9.15
C ASN A 157 -16.94 0.95 -8.14
N ARG A 158 -15.95 0.80 -7.26
CA ARG A 158 -15.91 -0.19 -6.20
C ARG A 158 -15.98 0.45 -4.83
#